data_AF-A0A7S0Q631-F1
#
_entry.id   AF-A0A7S0Q631-F1
#
_cell.length_a   1.000
_cell.length_b   1.000
_cell.length_c   1.000
_cell.angle_alpha   90.00
_cell.angle_beta   90.00
_cell.angle_gamma   90.00
#
_symmetry.space_group_name_H-M   'P 1'
#
loop_
_entity.id
_entity.type
_entity.pdbx_description
1 polymer ?
#
loop_
_entity_poly.entity_id
_entity_poly.type
_entity_poly.pdbx_seq_one_letter_code
_entity_poly.pdbx_strand_id
1 'polypeptide(L)'
;ELLTHPALLRKLLKEGLNVGAVAQLVQHTCHGLSEPSLPVLHCVLHGIDTMDAEALGPYLHIFGVYVTLADEHTSWRVNRAFSKLLRVIAQNMRYKQATTLCLRMLIGLSSHEPTRAWLLLQQAGWLNEWLLGGYTDHVRSTAEQLCYALLHPELPPQPHPSQPHLTPELDLRGGSGGSGGSG
;
A
#
# COMPACT_ATOMS: atom_id res chain seq x y z
N GLU A 1 -29.27 3.02 -0.96
CA GLU A 1 -28.60 1.84 -0.35
C GLU A 1 -27.82 0.93 -1.31
N LEU A 2 -27.97 1.03 -2.64
CA LEU A 2 -27.27 0.12 -3.57
C LEU A 2 -25.73 0.19 -3.50
N LEU A 3 -25.18 1.39 -3.26
CA LEU A 3 -23.74 1.68 -3.31
C LEU A 3 -22.95 1.22 -2.07
N THR A 4 -23.65 0.98 -0.95
CA THR A 4 -23.05 0.46 0.29
C THR A 4 -23.24 -1.05 0.44
N HIS A 5 -23.91 -1.69 -0.52
CA HIS A 5 -24.17 -3.12 -0.49
C HIS A 5 -22.84 -3.90 -0.61
N PRO A 6 -22.48 -4.75 0.38
CA PRO A 6 -21.18 -5.40 0.44
C PRO A 6 -20.84 -6.24 -0.81
N ALA A 7 -21.87 -6.80 -1.47
CA ALA A 7 -21.66 -7.57 -2.70
C ALA A 7 -21.23 -6.69 -3.89
N LEU A 8 -21.78 -5.47 -4.00
CA LEU A 8 -21.40 -4.55 -5.08
C LEU A 8 -19.97 -4.04 -4.85
N LEU A 9 -19.66 -3.62 -3.61
CA LEU A 9 -18.30 -3.19 -3.25
C LEU A 9 -17.28 -4.29 -3.55
N ARG A 10 -17.58 -5.53 -3.14
CA ARG A 10 -16.69 -6.68 -3.42
C ARG A 10 -16.48 -6.89 -4.91
N LYS A 11 -17.54 -6.79 -5.72
CA LYS A 11 -17.46 -6.94 -7.17
C LYS A 11 -16.60 -5.85 -7.80
N LEU A 12 -16.84 -4.59 -7.45
CA LEU A 12 -16.09 -3.45 -7.97
C LEU A 12 -14.59 -3.55 -7.64
N LEU A 13 -14.26 -3.93 -6.40
CA LEU A 13 -12.85 -4.08 -5.99
C LEU A 13 -12.18 -5.28 -6.64
N LYS A 14 -12.87 -6.42 -6.73
CA LYS A 14 -12.35 -7.63 -7.38
C LYS A 14 -12.05 -7.41 -8.86
N GLU A 15 -12.92 -6.67 -9.55
CA GLU A 15 -12.77 -6.33 -10.97
C GLU A 15 -11.90 -5.08 -11.19
N GLY A 16 -11.41 -4.42 -10.12
CA GLY A 16 -10.60 -3.21 -10.21
C GLY A 16 -11.32 -2.01 -10.84
N LEU A 17 -12.66 -2.00 -10.84
CA LEU A 17 -13.45 -1.02 -11.58
C LEU A 17 -13.54 0.31 -10.83
N ASN A 18 -13.06 1.39 -11.46
CA ASN A 18 -13.16 2.76 -10.98
C ASN A 18 -12.81 2.92 -9.48
N VAL A 19 -11.67 2.36 -9.07
CA VAL A 19 -11.22 2.34 -7.66
C VAL A 19 -11.23 3.74 -7.03
N GLY A 20 -10.90 4.78 -7.78
CA GLY A 20 -10.99 6.18 -7.31
C GLY A 20 -12.41 6.65 -6.97
N ALA A 21 -13.42 6.24 -7.75
CA ALA A 21 -14.82 6.54 -7.43
C ALA A 21 -15.28 5.74 -6.21
N VAL A 22 -14.84 4.48 -6.08
CA VAL A 22 -15.10 3.66 -4.88
C VAL A 22 -14.48 4.30 -3.63
N ALA A 23 -13.27 4.84 -3.73
CA ALA A 23 -12.62 5.58 -2.64
C ALA A 23 -13.47 6.78 -2.19
N GLN A 24 -13.95 7.60 -3.12
CA GLN A 24 -14.81 8.74 -2.80
C GLN A 24 -16.12 8.32 -2.12
N LEU A 25 -16.74 7.24 -2.60
CA LEU A 25 -17.94 6.68 -1.98
C LEU A 25 -17.67 6.18 -0.56
N VAL A 26 -16.53 5.50 -0.34
CA VAL A 26 -16.12 5.04 0.99
C VAL A 26 -15.90 6.22 1.92
N GLN A 27 -15.21 7.26 1.46
CA GLN A 27 -15.01 8.48 2.24
C GLN A 27 -16.34 9.09 2.66
N HIS A 28 -17.25 9.31 1.70
CA HIS A 28 -18.55 9.90 1.98
C HIS A 28 -19.40 9.05 2.94
N THR A 29 -19.43 7.73 2.74
CA THR A 29 -20.27 6.82 3.53
C THR A 29 -19.76 6.62 4.96
N CYS A 30 -18.44 6.57 5.12
CA CYS A 30 -17.80 6.27 6.41
C CYS A 30 -17.54 7.52 7.25
N HIS A 31 -17.71 8.72 6.68
CA HIS A 31 -17.46 9.98 7.37
C HIS A 31 -18.45 10.19 8.51
N GLY A 32 -17.93 10.37 9.73
CA GLY A 32 -18.71 10.65 10.93
C GLY A 32 -19.58 9.47 11.42
N LEU A 33 -19.44 8.27 10.84
CA LEU A 33 -20.30 7.13 11.13
C LEU A 33 -19.47 5.85 11.37
N SER A 34 -19.62 5.24 12.56
CA SER A 34 -18.92 4.00 12.91
C SER A 34 -19.59 2.73 12.42
N GLU A 35 -20.93 2.69 12.31
CA GLU A 35 -21.69 1.51 11.90
C GLU A 35 -21.48 1.14 10.40
N PRO A 36 -21.63 2.07 9.43
CA PRO A 36 -21.43 1.78 8.01
C PRO A 36 -19.98 1.48 7.64
N SER A 37 -19.04 1.84 8.53
CA SER A 37 -17.62 1.61 8.37
C SER A 37 -17.23 0.14 8.49
N LEU A 38 -17.99 -0.67 9.25
CA LEU A 38 -17.64 -2.08 9.51
C LEU A 38 -17.78 -3.00 8.28
N PRO A 39 -18.88 -2.96 7.51
CA PRO A 39 -18.98 -3.79 6.30
C PRO A 39 -17.90 -3.47 5.27
N VAL A 40 -17.55 -2.19 5.09
CA VAL A 40 -16.46 -1.75 4.21
C VAL A 40 -15.14 -2.36 4.68
N LEU A 41 -14.79 -2.17 5.95
CA LEU A 41 -13.56 -2.71 6.53
C LEU A 41 -13.48 -4.23 6.41
N HIS A 42 -14.58 -4.95 6.65
CA HIS A 42 -14.64 -6.41 6.49
C HIS A 42 -14.42 -6.83 5.03
N CYS A 43 -15.05 -6.16 4.07
CA CYS A 43 -14.85 -6.44 2.65
C CYS A 43 -13.39 -6.22 2.24
N VAL A 44 -12.79 -5.11 2.69
CA VAL A 44 -11.42 -4.74 2.35
C VAL A 44 -10.41 -5.73 2.93
N LEU A 45 -10.49 -6.02 4.22
CA LEU A 45 -9.58 -6.95 4.88
C LEU A 45 -9.71 -8.38 4.34
N HIS A 46 -10.93 -8.81 4.01
CA HIS A 46 -11.14 -10.11 3.39
C HIS A 46 -10.48 -10.20 2.00
N GLY A 47 -10.55 -9.12 1.21
CA GLY A 47 -9.82 -9.05 -0.05
C GLY A 47 -8.30 -9.09 0.15
N ILE A 48 -7.78 -8.37 1.14
CA ILE A 48 -6.33 -8.39 1.47
C ILE A 48 -5.86 -9.79 1.85
N ASP A 49 -6.69 -10.56 2.56
CA ASP A 49 -6.36 -11.91 3.02
C ASP A 49 -6.46 -12.98 1.91
N THR A 50 -7.34 -12.77 0.92
CA THR A 50 -7.70 -13.84 -0.04
C THR A 50 -7.25 -13.60 -1.47
N MET A 51 -6.98 -12.35 -1.85
CA MET A 51 -6.52 -12.04 -3.21
C MET A 51 -5.02 -12.29 -3.36
N ASP A 52 -4.65 -12.66 -4.58
CA ASP A 52 -3.28 -12.70 -5.05
C ASP A 52 -2.70 -11.29 -5.24
N ALA A 53 -1.37 -11.21 -5.37
CA ALA A 53 -0.66 -9.94 -5.40
C ALA A 53 -1.11 -9.02 -6.56
N GLU A 54 -1.52 -9.59 -7.69
CA GLU A 54 -1.96 -8.84 -8.87
C GLU A 54 -3.32 -8.13 -8.66
N ALA A 55 -4.22 -8.75 -7.89
CA ALA A 55 -5.56 -8.21 -7.59
C ALA A 55 -5.62 -7.46 -6.25
N LEU A 56 -4.50 -7.37 -5.51
CA LEU A 56 -4.45 -6.81 -4.16
C LEU A 56 -4.55 -5.27 -4.13
N GLY A 57 -4.09 -4.61 -5.19
CA GLY A 57 -3.96 -3.15 -5.28
C GLY A 57 -5.22 -2.35 -4.91
N PRO A 58 -6.41 -2.65 -5.49
CA PRO A 58 -7.65 -1.96 -5.15
C PRO A 58 -7.99 -2.01 -3.66
N TYR A 59 -7.77 -3.16 -3.01
CA TYR A 59 -8.08 -3.33 -1.59
C TYR A 59 -7.14 -2.52 -0.70
N LEU A 60 -5.83 -2.50 -1.00
CA LEU A 60 -4.85 -1.69 -0.27
C LEU A 60 -5.14 -0.19 -0.43
N HIS A 61 -5.55 0.24 -1.63
CA HIS A 61 -5.93 1.64 -1.87
C HIS A 61 -7.11 2.06 -0.99
N ILE A 62 -8.20 1.27 -0.99
CA ILE A 62 -9.37 1.58 -0.15
C ILE A 62 -9.04 1.48 1.33
N PHE A 63 -8.19 0.52 1.75
CA PHE A 63 -7.74 0.45 3.12
C PHE A 63 -7.04 1.74 3.56
N GLY A 64 -6.12 2.25 2.74
CA GLY A 64 -5.43 3.51 2.99
C GLY A 64 -6.40 4.66 3.16
N VAL A 65 -7.31 4.85 2.18
CA VAL A 65 -8.35 5.89 2.21
C VAL A 65 -9.22 5.81 3.46
N TYR A 66 -9.60 4.60 3.87
CA TYR A 66 -10.44 4.36 5.04
C TYR A 66 -9.75 4.75 6.36
N VAL A 67 -8.46 4.41 6.53
CA VAL A 67 -7.73 4.70 7.77
C VAL A 67 -7.19 6.12 7.85
N THR A 68 -7.08 6.83 6.72
CA THR A 68 -6.68 8.24 6.65
C THR A 68 -7.88 9.19 6.56
N LEU A 69 -9.11 8.70 6.67
CA LEU A 69 -10.29 9.56 6.71
C LEU A 69 -10.23 10.40 7.99
N ALA A 70 -10.21 11.73 7.86
CA ALA A 70 -10.10 12.65 8.97
C ALA A 70 -11.48 13.04 9.50
N ASP A 71 -11.93 12.35 10.56
CA ASP A 71 -13.13 12.69 11.32
C ASP A 71 -13.00 12.26 12.81
N GLU A 72 -14.03 12.44 13.63
CA GLU A 72 -13.98 12.08 15.05
C GLU A 72 -13.81 10.56 15.34
N HIS A 73 -13.97 9.70 14.34
CA HIS A 73 -13.85 8.24 14.44
C HIS A 73 -12.50 7.69 13.95
N THR A 74 -11.56 8.55 13.55
CA THR A 74 -10.24 8.17 13.01
C THR A 74 -9.50 7.19 13.92
N SER A 75 -9.35 7.51 15.21
CA SER A 75 -8.63 6.66 16.16
C SER A 75 -9.28 5.28 16.33
N TRP A 76 -10.62 5.23 16.34
CA TRP A 76 -11.36 3.97 16.38
C TRP A 76 -11.13 3.15 15.11
N ARG A 77 -11.18 3.79 13.93
CA ARG A 77 -10.94 3.12 12.64
C ARG A 77 -9.53 2.54 12.57
N VAL A 78 -8.51 3.34 12.91
CA VAL A 78 -7.12 2.90 12.91
C VAL A 78 -6.93 1.69 13.82
N ASN A 79 -7.40 1.78 15.07
CA ASN A 79 -7.29 0.67 16.03
C ASN A 79 -7.93 -0.63 15.50
N ARG A 80 -9.20 -0.56 15.08
CA ARG A 80 -9.92 -1.74 14.56
C ARG A 80 -9.29 -2.30 13.29
N ALA A 81 -8.91 -1.45 12.35
CA ALA A 81 -8.40 -1.85 11.05
C ALA A 81 -7.00 -2.45 11.16
N PHE A 82 -6.09 -1.79 11.88
CA PHE A 82 -4.70 -2.22 11.98
C PHE A 82 -4.54 -3.49 12.79
N SER A 83 -5.25 -3.66 13.91
CA SER A 83 -5.19 -4.93 14.68
C SER A 83 -5.59 -6.15 13.85
N LYS A 84 -6.48 -5.99 12.86
CA LYS A 84 -6.85 -7.08 11.96
C LYS A 84 -5.84 -7.21 10.81
N LEU A 85 -5.41 -6.10 10.22
CA LEU A 85 -4.43 -6.10 9.13
C LEU A 85 -3.11 -6.76 9.56
N LEU A 86 -2.54 -6.41 10.72
CA LEU A 86 -1.29 -7.00 11.19
C LEU A 86 -1.40 -8.52 11.32
N ARG A 87 -2.53 -9.03 11.79
CA ARG A 87 -2.81 -10.48 11.87
C ARG A 87 -2.86 -11.13 10.49
N VAL A 88 -3.53 -10.49 9.53
CA VAL A 88 -3.57 -10.96 8.13
C VAL A 88 -2.15 -11.03 7.55
N ILE A 89 -1.34 -9.99 7.75
CA ILE A 89 0.06 -9.96 7.28
C ILE A 89 0.87 -11.08 7.92
N ALA A 90 0.80 -11.23 9.24
CA ALA A 90 1.52 -12.27 9.98
C ALA A 90 1.15 -13.70 9.51
N GLN A 91 -0.13 -13.95 9.25
CA GLN A 91 -0.60 -15.26 8.75
C GLN A 91 -0.19 -15.54 7.30
N ASN A 92 0.07 -14.49 6.52
CA ASN A 92 0.33 -14.58 5.09
C ASN A 92 1.79 -14.30 4.69
N MET A 93 2.73 -14.23 5.65
CA MET A 93 4.14 -13.87 5.38
C MET A 93 4.87 -14.81 4.40
N ARG A 94 4.36 -16.02 4.19
CA ARG A 94 4.85 -16.96 3.16
C ARG A 94 4.62 -16.45 1.72
N TYR A 95 3.63 -15.58 1.51
CA TYR A 95 3.27 -15.03 0.21
C TYR A 95 4.01 -13.71 -0.05
N LYS A 96 5.30 -13.84 -0.36
CA LYS A 96 6.27 -12.73 -0.42
C LYS A 96 5.75 -11.46 -1.09
N GLN A 97 5.16 -11.57 -2.28
CA GLN A 97 4.71 -10.40 -3.05
C GLN A 97 3.55 -9.67 -2.36
N ALA A 98 2.51 -10.41 -1.95
CA ALA A 98 1.36 -9.84 -1.25
C ALA A 98 1.77 -9.20 0.08
N THR A 99 2.60 -9.90 0.87
CA THR A 99 3.16 -9.35 2.12
C THR A 99 3.95 -8.06 1.87
N THR A 100 4.81 -8.04 0.85
CA THR A 100 5.61 -6.86 0.50
C THR A 100 4.73 -5.67 0.12
N LEU A 101 3.65 -5.90 -0.64
CA LEU A 101 2.70 -4.85 -1.00
C LEU A 101 1.99 -4.28 0.23
N CYS A 102 1.56 -5.14 1.18
CA CYS A 102 0.99 -4.69 2.45
C CYS A 102 1.97 -3.84 3.27
N LEU A 103 3.24 -4.25 3.37
CA LEU A 103 4.26 -3.48 4.09
C LEU A 103 4.55 -2.13 3.41
N ARG A 104 4.59 -2.09 2.07
CA ARG A 104 4.73 -0.84 1.30
C ARG A 104 3.56 0.11 1.53
N MET A 105 2.34 -0.41 1.62
CA MET A 105 1.19 0.41 2.01
C MET A 105 1.37 0.98 3.42
N LEU A 106 1.84 0.17 4.40
CA LEU A 106 2.13 0.68 5.75
C LEU A 106 3.22 1.77 5.76
N ILE A 107 4.24 1.64 4.91
CA ILE A 107 5.25 2.68 4.69
C ILE A 107 4.57 3.97 4.20
N GLY A 108 3.70 3.90 3.20
CA GLY A 108 2.96 5.08 2.72
C GLY A 108 2.11 5.74 3.80
N LEU A 109 1.60 4.95 4.75
CA LEU A 109 0.79 5.42 5.88
C LEU A 109 1.60 5.94 7.08
N SER A 110 2.93 5.86 7.05
CA SER A 110 3.78 6.33 8.17
C SER A 110 3.78 7.86 8.30
N SER A 111 3.46 8.58 7.23
CA SER A 111 3.32 10.05 7.25
C SER A 111 2.06 10.51 7.99
N HIS A 112 1.01 9.69 8.02
CA HIS A 112 -0.24 10.00 8.68
C HIS A 112 -0.13 9.73 10.20
N GLU A 113 -0.37 10.76 11.01
CA GLU A 113 -0.03 10.74 12.44
C GLU A 113 -0.79 9.65 13.22
N PRO A 114 -2.12 9.49 13.11
CA PRO A 114 -2.84 8.48 13.87
C PRO A 114 -2.36 7.04 13.57
N THR A 115 -2.04 6.76 12.31
CA THR A 115 -1.55 5.44 11.88
C THR A 115 -0.11 5.21 12.33
N ARG A 116 0.74 6.23 12.22
CA ARG A 116 2.13 6.18 12.72
C ARG A 116 2.17 5.94 14.23
N ALA A 117 1.44 6.76 14.99
CA ALA A 117 1.39 6.67 16.45
C ALA A 117 0.91 5.28 16.90
N TRP A 118 -0.10 4.72 16.23
CA TRP A 118 -0.59 3.39 16.53
C TRP A 118 0.45 2.29 16.23
N LEU A 119 1.12 2.36 15.07
CA LEU A 119 2.17 1.39 14.70
C LEU A 119 3.36 1.40 15.66
N LEU A 120 3.77 2.59 16.12
CA LEU A 120 4.84 2.75 17.11
C LEU A 120 4.43 2.19 18.48
N LEU A 121 3.18 2.42 18.90
CA LEU A 121 2.65 1.87 20.15
C LEU A 121 2.62 0.33 20.15
N GLN A 122 2.34 -0.27 18.99
CA GLN A 122 2.24 -1.72 18.82
C GLN A 122 3.52 -2.37 18.27
N GLN A 123 4.65 -1.66 18.31
CA GLN A 123 5.91 -2.07 17.69
C GLN A 123 6.40 -3.46 18.12
N ALA A 124 6.21 -3.82 19.39
CA ALA A 124 6.69 -5.08 19.92
C ALA A 124 6.07 -6.30 19.22
N GLY A 125 4.81 -6.18 18.77
CA GLY A 125 4.10 -7.28 18.11
C GLY A 125 4.65 -7.57 16.72
N TRP A 126 4.76 -6.55 15.87
CA TRP A 126 5.13 -6.76 14.46
C TRP A 126 6.64 -6.74 14.23
N LEU A 127 7.42 -6.01 15.03
CA LEU A 127 8.86 -5.87 14.81
C LEU A 127 9.57 -7.21 15.04
N ASN A 128 9.22 -7.94 16.09
CA ASN A 128 9.83 -9.25 16.34
C ASN A 128 9.46 -10.25 15.21
N GLU A 129 8.17 -10.32 14.85
CA GLU A 129 7.70 -11.28 13.85
C GLU A 129 8.25 -11.01 12.44
N TRP A 130 8.33 -9.74 12.04
CA TRP A 130 8.61 -9.40 10.64
C TRP A 130 10.08 -9.08 10.38
N LEU A 131 10.76 -8.47 11.35
CA LEU A 131 12.15 -8.07 11.24
C LEU A 131 13.10 -9.19 11.68
N LEU A 132 12.83 -9.78 12.85
CA LEU A 132 13.74 -10.75 13.49
C LEU A 132 13.39 -12.19 13.09
N GLY A 133 12.09 -12.52 13.07
CA GLY A 133 11.57 -13.81 12.62
C GLY A 133 11.34 -13.91 11.11
N GLY A 134 11.62 -12.84 10.36
CA GLY A 134 11.19 -12.65 8.98
C GLY A 134 11.42 -13.86 8.07
N TYR A 135 10.35 -14.29 7.40
CA TYR A 135 10.35 -15.51 6.57
C TYR A 135 11.25 -15.42 5.32
N THR A 136 11.59 -14.21 4.87
CA THR A 136 12.46 -13.97 3.72
C THR A 136 13.22 -12.67 3.84
N ASP A 137 14.39 -12.58 3.19
CA ASP A 137 15.20 -11.35 3.18
C ASP A 137 14.44 -10.14 2.59
N HIS A 138 13.56 -10.35 1.61
CA HIS A 138 12.80 -9.26 0.98
C HIS A 138 11.75 -8.67 1.94
N VAL A 139 11.07 -9.54 2.67
CA VAL A 139 10.11 -9.13 3.70
C VAL A 139 10.82 -8.43 4.85
N ARG A 140 11.97 -8.98 5.31
CA ARG A 140 12.81 -8.33 6.33
C ARG A 140 13.25 -6.94 5.88
N SER A 141 13.80 -6.81 4.68
CA SER A 141 14.26 -5.52 4.14
C SER A 141 13.12 -4.50 3.99
N THR A 142 11.91 -4.95 3.65
CA THR A 142 10.74 -4.06 3.58
C THR A 142 10.26 -3.66 4.99
N ALA A 143 10.35 -4.56 5.97
CA ALA A 143 10.07 -4.24 7.37
C ALA A 143 11.10 -3.25 7.95
N GLU A 144 12.38 -3.36 7.57
CA GLU A 144 13.42 -2.36 7.90
C GLU A 144 13.04 -0.98 7.36
N GLN A 145 12.60 -0.90 6.10
CA GLN A 145 12.14 0.36 5.50
C GLN A 145 10.93 0.94 6.23
N LEU A 146 10.01 0.09 6.71
CA LEU A 146 8.91 0.54 7.57
C LEU A 146 9.41 1.16 8.87
N CYS A 147 10.40 0.54 9.54
CA CYS A 147 11.02 1.13 10.73
C CYS A 147 11.60 2.51 10.43
N TYR A 148 12.37 2.65 9.33
CA TYR A 148 12.91 3.95 8.92
C TYR A 148 11.80 4.97 8.66
N ALA A 149 10.76 4.59 7.92
CA ALA A 149 9.64 5.48 7.58
C ALA A 149 8.81 5.91 8.81
N LEU A 150 8.72 5.08 9.85
CA LEU A 150 8.05 5.41 11.10
C LEU A 150 8.88 6.36 11.97
N LEU A 151 10.20 6.21 11.97
CA LEU A 151 11.13 7.05 12.75
C LEU A 151 11.45 8.38 12.07
N HIS A 152 11.30 8.44 10.74
CA HIS A 152 11.63 9.61 9.92
C HIS A 152 10.47 10.01 8.98
N PRO A 153 9.34 10.50 9.53
CA PRO A 153 8.14 10.79 8.73
C PRO A 153 8.31 11.96 7.75
N GLU A 154 9.36 12.78 7.90
CA GLU A 154 9.63 13.93 7.01
C GLU A 154 10.51 13.60 5.80
N LEU A 155 11.08 12.39 5.73
CA LEU A 155 11.90 11.97 4.60
C LEU A 155 11.01 11.41 3.48
N PRO A 156 11.11 11.92 2.24
CA PRO A 156 10.38 11.34 1.12
C PRO A 156 10.78 9.87 0.94
N PRO A 157 9.85 9.00 0.51
CA PRO A 157 10.13 7.58 0.30
C PRO A 157 11.29 7.45 -0.69
N GLN A 158 12.40 6.86 -0.23
CA GLN A 158 13.60 6.71 -1.05
C GLN A 158 13.28 5.84 -2.28
N PRO A 159 13.64 6.26 -3.51
CA PRO A 159 13.50 5.40 -4.67
C PRO A 159 14.43 4.19 -4.52
N HIS A 160 13.89 2.98 -4.75
CA HIS A 160 14.67 1.75 -4.68
C HIS A 160 15.79 1.73 -5.74
N PRO A 161 17.00 1.24 -5.40
CA PRO A 161 18.04 0.94 -6.37
C PRO A 161 17.75 -0.42 -7.02
N SER A 162 16.78 -0.49 -7.93
CA SER A 162 16.53 -1.66 -8.79
C SER A 162 15.64 -1.31 -9.99
N GLN A 163 16.04 -0.33 -10.79
CA GLN A 163 15.71 -0.34 -12.22
C GLN A 163 17.00 -0.03 -12.97
N PRO A 164 17.50 -0.92 -13.85
CA PRO A 164 18.52 -0.51 -14.80
C PRO A 164 17.88 0.56 -15.68
N HIS A 165 18.34 1.81 -15.51
CA HIS A 165 18.12 2.86 -16.48
C HIS A 165 18.63 2.34 -17.82
N LEU A 166 17.71 2.00 -18.72
CA LEU A 166 17.99 1.98 -20.15
C LEU A 166 18.30 3.43 -20.52
N THR A 167 19.59 3.78 -20.50
CA THR A 167 20.10 4.97 -21.14
C THR A 167 19.83 4.85 -22.64
N PRO A 168 19.21 5.84 -23.30
CA PRO A 168 19.27 5.93 -24.73
C PRO A 168 20.70 6.38 -25.08
N GLU A 169 21.50 5.47 -25.65
CA GLU A 169 22.72 5.84 -26.36
C GLU A 169 22.31 6.75 -27.53
N LEU A 170 22.54 8.05 -27.34
CA LEU A 170 22.64 9.02 -28.40
C LEU A 170 23.95 8.75 -29.15
N ASP A 171 23.86 8.01 -30.25
CA ASP A 171 24.92 7.88 -31.24
C ASP A 171 25.19 9.25 -31.87
N LEU A 172 26.14 9.97 -31.28
CA LEU A 172 26.75 11.18 -31.83
C LEU A 172 28.26 10.93 -32.00
N ARG A 173 28.62 10.23 -33.08
CA ARG A 173 29.90 10.33 -33.78
C ARG A 173 29.57 10.24 -35.27
N GLY A 174 29.75 11.26 -36.10
CA GLY A 174 30.97 12.04 -36.27
C GLY A 174 31.85 11.32 -37.31
N GLY A 175 31.70 11.68 -38.59
CA GLY A 175 32.44 11.05 -39.69
C GLY A 175 32.39 11.88 -40.98
N SER A 176 33.27 12.86 -41.04
CA SER A 176 33.52 13.78 -42.16
C SER A 176 34.06 13.11 -43.42
N GLY A 177 33.77 13.70 -44.59
CA GLY A 177 34.76 13.92 -45.66
C GLY A 177 34.68 13.03 -46.90
N GLY A 178 34.47 13.63 -48.08
CA GLY A 178 34.69 12.97 -49.37
C GLY A 178 34.15 13.74 -50.58
N SER A 179 34.88 14.77 -51.01
CA SER A 179 34.64 15.57 -52.20
C SER A 179 34.93 14.82 -53.51
N GLY A 180 34.24 15.20 -54.59
CA GLY A 180 34.86 15.33 -55.92
C GLY A 180 34.25 14.54 -57.09
N GLY A 181 33.84 15.26 -58.13
CA GLY A 181 33.81 14.74 -59.50
C GLY A 181 32.58 15.09 -60.32
N SER A 182 32.58 16.27 -60.96
CA SER A 182 31.78 16.54 -62.15
C SER A 182 32.64 16.26 -63.40
N GLY A 183 32.07 15.61 -64.40
CA GLY A 183 32.67 15.32 -65.70
C GLY A 183 31.83 14.33 -66.48
#